data_AF-A0A2U2HH89-F1
#
_entry.id   AF-A0A2U2HH89-F1
#
_cell.length_a   1.000
_cell.length_b   1.000
_cell.length_c   1.000
_cell.angle_alpha   90.00
_cell.angle_beta   90.00
_cell.angle_gamma   90.00
#
_symmetry.space_group_name_H-M   'P 1'
#
loop_
_entity.id
_entity.type
_entity.pdbx_description
1 polymer ?
#
loop_
_entity_poly.entity_id
_entity_poly.type
_entity_poly.pdbx_seq_one_letter_code
_entity_poly.pdbx_strand_id
1 'polypeptide(L)'
;MLATGHWQTPEHYLMFNKLLCGLPLQEPLELDVALTEHEIGMCESLLHAVVKQWSGIGEPSLEGFRGSWLVRDGSLSEHSGHWQLTVEKRAYDILLQRSPFSFSMLRLPWMEKAIHVAWLA
;
A
#
# COMPACT_ATOMS: atom_id res chain seq x y z
N MET A 1 2.49 -6.40 8.00
CA MET A 1 3.92 -6.70 7.85
C MET A 1 4.57 -6.02 6.65
N LEU A 2 4.16 -6.27 5.40
CA LEU A 2 4.84 -5.69 4.21
C LEU A 2 4.88 -4.14 4.26
N ALA A 3 3.72 -3.50 4.35
CA ALA A 3 3.61 -2.05 4.38
C ALA A 3 4.08 -1.42 5.71
N THR A 4 3.80 -2.07 6.83
CA THR A 4 3.96 -1.47 8.17
C THR A 4 5.14 -2.00 8.97
N GLY A 5 5.72 -3.14 8.61
CA GLY A 5 6.68 -3.88 9.44
C GLY A 5 6.08 -4.64 10.63
N HIS A 6 4.77 -4.53 10.87
CA HIS A 6 4.12 -5.12 12.05
C HIS A 6 3.38 -6.42 11.74
N TRP A 7 3.43 -7.38 12.67
CA TRP A 7 2.74 -8.68 12.57
C TRP A 7 1.24 -8.58 12.76
N GLN A 8 0.85 -7.76 13.72
CA GLN A 8 -0.53 -7.54 14.11
C GLN A 8 -0.91 -6.12 13.72
N THR A 9 -2.06 -5.99 13.06
CA THR A 9 -2.62 -4.70 12.68
C THR A 9 -4.11 -4.75 12.98
N PRO A 10 -4.62 -3.83 13.81
CA PRO A 10 -6.05 -3.75 14.07
C PRO A 10 -6.84 -3.65 12.76
N GLU A 11 -7.95 -4.37 12.67
CA GLU A 11 -8.74 -4.50 11.44
C GLU A 11 -9.23 -3.16 10.87
N HIS A 12 -9.49 -2.16 11.73
CA HIS A 12 -9.90 -0.83 11.28
C HIS A 12 -8.84 -0.13 10.42
N TYR A 13 -7.56 -0.52 10.51
CA TYR A 13 -6.50 -0.05 9.61
C TYR A 13 -6.40 -0.85 8.31
N LEU A 14 -7.14 -1.97 8.17
CA LEU A 14 -7.04 -2.89 7.02
C LEU A 14 -8.14 -2.67 5.97
N MET A 15 -8.93 -1.60 6.08
CA MET A 15 -10.03 -1.32 5.13
C MET A 15 -9.54 -1.25 3.68
N PHE A 16 -8.43 -0.56 3.43
CA PHE A 16 -7.83 -0.51 2.09
C PHE A 16 -7.26 -1.87 1.65
N ASN A 17 -6.67 -2.63 2.58
CA ASN A 17 -6.15 -3.98 2.30
C ASN A 17 -7.26 -4.95 1.92
N LYS A 18 -8.41 -4.91 2.59
CA LYS A 18 -9.58 -5.71 2.21
C LYS A 18 -10.01 -5.41 0.78
N LEU A 19 -10.07 -4.13 0.41
CA LEU A 19 -10.38 -3.73 -0.95
C LEU A 19 -9.35 -4.24 -1.97
N LEU A 20 -8.05 -4.15 -1.66
CA LEU A 20 -6.98 -4.71 -2.50
C LEU A 20 -7.11 -6.22 -2.69
N CYS A 21 -7.50 -6.95 -1.65
CA CYS A 21 -7.68 -8.39 -1.68
C CYS A 21 -9.04 -8.86 -2.21
N GLY A 22 -9.96 -7.94 -2.57
CA GLY A 22 -11.32 -8.28 -3.00
C GLY A 22 -12.20 -8.87 -1.89
N LEU A 23 -11.89 -8.55 -0.63
CA LEU A 23 -12.65 -9.02 0.54
C LEU A 23 -13.81 -8.05 0.86
N PRO A 24 -14.97 -8.56 1.34
CA PRO A 24 -16.06 -7.70 1.80
C PRO A 24 -15.62 -6.80 2.97
N LEU A 25 -15.93 -5.50 2.90
CA LEU A 25 -15.48 -4.54 3.91
C LEU A 25 -16.11 -4.79 5.29
N GLN A 26 -17.37 -5.24 5.31
CA GLN A 26 -18.17 -5.47 6.51
C GLN A 26 -17.94 -6.85 7.15
N GLU A 27 -17.28 -7.77 6.45
CA GLU A 27 -17.01 -9.12 6.97
C GLU A 27 -15.78 -9.08 7.88
N PRO A 28 -15.88 -9.50 9.15
CA PRO A 28 -14.75 -9.53 10.06
C PRO A 28 -13.59 -10.35 9.51
N LEU A 29 -12.36 -9.86 9.70
CA LEU A 29 -11.16 -10.58 9.29
C LEU A 29 -10.59 -11.37 10.46
N GLU A 30 -10.29 -12.66 10.24
CA GLU A 30 -9.47 -13.42 11.16
C GLU A 30 -8.02 -12.89 11.12
N LEU A 31 -7.56 -12.28 12.22
CA LEU A 31 -6.24 -11.65 12.30
C LEU A 31 -5.14 -12.62 12.77
N ASP A 32 -5.48 -13.85 13.10
CA ASP A 32 -4.54 -14.88 13.57
C ASP A 32 -3.90 -15.59 12.37
N VAL A 33 -2.98 -14.89 11.71
CA VAL A 33 -2.15 -15.45 10.63
C VAL A 33 -0.69 -15.41 11.05
N ALA A 34 -0.11 -16.59 11.24
CA ALA A 34 1.32 -16.75 11.48
C ALA A 34 2.04 -16.94 10.14
N LEU A 35 3.00 -16.06 9.83
CA LEU A 35 3.89 -16.21 8.69
C LEU A 35 5.17 -16.95 9.11
N THR A 36 5.69 -17.77 8.22
CA THR A 36 6.97 -18.45 8.38
C THR A 36 8.13 -17.50 8.13
N GLU A 37 9.30 -17.76 8.73
CA GLU A 37 10.54 -16.98 8.47
C GLU A 37 10.86 -16.86 6.97
N HIS A 38 10.52 -17.89 6.19
CA HIS A 38 10.68 -17.88 4.75
C HIS A 38 9.80 -16.84 4.05
N GLU A 39 8.50 -16.80 4.37
CA GLU A 39 7.56 -15.81 3.80
C GLU A 39 7.93 -14.38 4.18
N ILE A 40 8.45 -14.22 5.40
CA ILE A 40 8.95 -12.94 5.92
C ILE A 40 10.15 -12.48 5.08
N GLY A 41 11.14 -13.36 4.91
CA GLY A 41 12.31 -13.08 4.08
C GLY A 41 11.97 -12.78 2.62
N MET A 42 10.95 -13.44 2.06
CA MET A 42 10.44 -13.12 0.72
C MET A 42 9.84 -11.70 0.65
N CYS A 43 9.05 -11.32 1.65
CA CYS A 43 8.46 -9.98 1.72
C CYS A 43 9.52 -8.88 1.84
N GLU A 44 10.56 -9.09 2.65
CA GLU A 44 11.65 -8.12 2.78
C GLU A 44 12.48 -8.02 1.49
N SER A 45 12.77 -9.17 0.86
CA SER A 45 13.46 -9.21 -0.43
C SER A 45 12.69 -8.45 -1.52
N LEU A 46 11.36 -8.57 -1.54
CA LEU A 46 10.50 -7.79 -2.42
C LEU A 46 10.65 -6.28 -2.18
N LEU A 47 10.60 -5.83 -0.92
CA LEU A 47 10.73 -4.41 -0.60
C LEU A 47 12.12 -3.88 -0.97
N HIS A 48 13.18 -4.65 -0.74
CA HIS A 48 14.52 -4.28 -1.18
C HIS A 48 14.60 -4.13 -2.71
N ALA A 49 13.97 -5.03 -3.46
CA ALA A 49 13.90 -4.92 -4.92
C ALA A 49 13.15 -3.65 -5.36
N VAL A 50 12.04 -3.32 -4.70
CA VAL A 50 11.25 -2.11 -4.96
C VAL A 50 12.08 -0.85 -4.72
N VAL A 51 12.76 -0.76 -3.56
CA VAL A 51 13.65 0.38 -3.22
C VAL A 51 14.75 0.51 -4.27
N LYS A 52 15.42 -0.59 -4.64
CA LYS A 52 16.49 -0.61 -5.63
C LYS A 52 16.03 -0.13 -7.02
N GLN A 53 14.80 -0.44 -7.41
CA GLN A 53 14.26 -0.02 -8.70
C GLN A 53 13.91 1.48 -8.72
N TRP A 54 13.59 2.08 -7.57
CA TRP A 54 13.22 3.48 -7.46
C TRP A 54 14.42 4.37 -7.12
N SER A 55 15.33 4.55 -8.09
CA SER A 55 16.55 5.35 -7.91
C SER A 55 16.31 6.81 -7.47
N GLY A 56 15.12 7.36 -7.73
CA GLY A 56 14.77 8.74 -7.41
C GLY A 56 14.62 9.07 -5.92
N ILE A 57 14.54 8.07 -5.03
CA ILE A 57 14.33 8.26 -3.57
C ILE A 57 15.59 7.99 -2.74
N GLY A 58 16.74 7.75 -3.38
CA GLY A 58 18.00 7.39 -2.72
C GLY A 58 17.98 5.95 -2.22
N GLU A 59 18.68 5.69 -1.11
CA GLU A 59 18.81 4.36 -0.49
C GLU A 59 18.28 4.38 0.96
N PRO A 60 16.96 4.59 1.16
CA PRO A 60 16.39 4.57 2.50
C PRO A 60 16.49 3.17 3.12
N SER A 61 16.53 3.11 4.45
CA SER A 61 16.23 1.86 5.17
C SER A 61 14.81 1.40 4.83
N LEU A 62 14.50 0.10 5.01
CA LEU A 62 13.14 -0.40 4.80
C LEU A 62 12.11 0.32 5.67
N GLU A 63 12.46 0.65 6.91
CA GLU A 63 11.60 1.43 7.80
C GLU A 63 11.35 2.85 7.27
N GLY A 64 12.40 3.53 6.81
CA GLY A 64 12.29 4.85 6.18
C GLY A 64 11.45 4.81 4.91
N PHE A 65 11.60 3.76 4.09
CA PHE A 65 10.79 3.55 2.90
C PHE A 65 9.30 3.36 3.26
N ARG A 66 9.01 2.49 4.24
CA ARG A 66 7.65 2.25 4.73
C ARG A 66 7.00 3.54 5.22
N GLY A 67 7.64 4.29 6.10
CA GLY A 67 7.10 5.52 6.67
C GLY A 67 6.94 6.67 5.67
N SER A 68 7.77 6.70 4.62
CA SER A 68 7.72 7.75 3.60
C SER A 68 6.70 7.45 2.50
N TRP A 69 6.57 6.18 2.09
CA TRP A 69 5.88 5.82 0.84
C TRP A 69 4.74 4.81 1.00
N LEU A 70 4.71 4.00 2.06
CA LEU A 70 3.68 2.96 2.23
C LEU A 70 2.66 3.31 3.33
N VAL A 71 3.13 3.87 4.45
CA VAL A 71 2.30 4.26 5.59
C VAL A 71 1.98 5.74 5.47
N ARG A 72 0.82 6.04 4.87
CA ARG A 72 0.36 7.38 4.59
C ARG A 72 -1.06 7.59 5.06
N ASP A 73 -1.28 8.78 5.59
CA ASP A 73 -2.62 9.27 5.90
C ASP A 73 -3.37 9.55 4.60
N GLY A 74 -4.67 9.30 4.62
CA GLY A 74 -5.51 9.42 3.44
C GLY A 74 -6.95 9.03 3.72
N SER A 75 -7.76 9.12 2.67
CA SER A 75 -9.17 8.75 2.68
C SER A 75 -9.51 7.85 1.51
N LEU A 76 -10.43 6.91 1.74
CA LEU A 76 -10.99 6.03 0.74
C LEU A 76 -12.48 6.33 0.63
N SER A 77 -12.93 6.70 -0.57
CA SER A 77 -14.34 7.03 -0.84
C SER A 77 -14.87 6.17 -1.98
N GLU A 78 -16.08 5.64 -1.81
CA GLU A 78 -16.74 4.87 -2.85
C GLU A 78 -17.55 5.80 -3.76
N HIS A 79 -17.37 5.65 -5.07
CA HIS A 79 -18.22 6.26 -6.09
C HIS A 79 -18.96 5.17 -6.89
N SER A 80 -19.91 5.59 -7.73
CA SER A 80 -20.74 4.66 -8.51
C SER A 80 -19.91 3.71 -9.40
N GLY A 81 -18.83 4.20 -10.00
CA GLY A 81 -17.99 3.42 -10.93
C GLY A 81 -16.57 3.09 -10.47
N HIS A 82 -16.11 3.64 -9.35
CA HIS A 82 -14.73 3.45 -8.88
C HIS A 82 -14.61 3.75 -7.39
N TRP A 83 -13.50 3.33 -6.79
CA TRP A 83 -13.02 3.84 -5.51
C TRP A 83 -12.07 5.00 -5.74
N GLN A 84 -12.16 6.05 -4.92
CA GLN A 84 -11.20 7.14 -4.89
C GLN A 84 -10.34 7.00 -3.62
N LEU A 85 -9.04 6.76 -3.80
CA LEU A 85 -8.04 6.86 -2.74
C LEU A 85 -7.41 8.25 -2.83
N THR A 86 -7.47 9.02 -1.75
CA THR A 86 -6.81 10.33 -1.65
C THR A 86 -5.73 10.24 -0.60
N VAL A 87 -4.49 10.53 -0.97
CA VAL A 87 -3.33 10.45 -0.07
C VAL A 87 -2.96 11.87 0.37
N GLU A 88 -2.74 12.06 1.67
CA GLU A 88 -2.30 13.35 2.21
C GLU A 88 -0.90 13.69 1.69
N LYS A 89 -0.71 14.92 1.19
CA LYS A 89 0.56 15.36 0.58
C LYS A 89 1.63 15.64 1.63
N ARG A 90 2.86 15.23 1.35
CA ARG A 90 4.07 15.60 2.10
C ARG A 90 5.10 16.22 1.17
N ALA A 91 6.03 17.00 1.73
CA ALA A 91 6.99 17.81 0.97
C ALA A 91 7.83 17.00 -0.04
N TYR A 92 8.16 15.76 0.29
CA TYR A 92 8.98 14.88 -0.55
C TYR A 92 8.20 14.15 -1.64
N ASP A 93 6.86 14.27 -1.70
CA ASP A 93 6.03 13.57 -2.69
C ASP A 93 6.36 13.97 -4.15
N ILE A 94 7.07 15.09 -4.36
CA ILE A 94 7.63 15.45 -5.66
C ILE A 94 8.47 14.32 -6.29
N LEU A 95 9.08 13.45 -5.47
CA LEU A 95 9.88 12.31 -5.94
C LEU A 95 9.04 11.18 -6.56
N LEU A 96 7.71 11.19 -6.39
CA LEU A 96 6.79 10.27 -7.07
C LEU A 96 6.84 10.42 -8.59
N GLN A 97 7.19 11.61 -9.11
CA GLN A 97 7.39 11.83 -10.55
C GLN A 97 8.55 11.00 -11.11
N ARG A 98 9.42 10.49 -10.25
CA ARG A 98 10.56 9.62 -10.59
C ARG A 98 10.30 8.15 -10.26
N SER A 99 9.08 7.80 -9.86
CA SER A 99 8.72 6.43 -9.56
C SER A 99 8.72 5.59 -10.84
N PRO A 100 9.33 4.40 -10.83
CA PRO A 100 9.22 3.45 -11.94
C PRO A 100 7.86 2.72 -11.94
N PHE A 101 7.03 2.93 -10.91
CA PHE A 101 5.78 2.21 -10.70
C PHE A 101 4.58 3.09 -11.08
N SER A 102 3.61 2.47 -11.73
CA SER A 102 2.28 3.09 -11.90
C SER A 102 1.45 2.85 -10.66
N PHE A 103 0.89 3.92 -10.10
CA PHE A 103 0.03 3.88 -8.91
C PHE A 103 -1.23 4.74 -9.06
N SER A 104 -1.42 5.44 -10.18
CA SER A 104 -2.57 6.34 -10.37
C SER A 104 -3.91 5.60 -10.51
N MET A 105 -3.87 4.34 -10.94
CA MET A 105 -5.04 3.46 -11.05
C MET A 105 -4.65 2.04 -10.67
N LEU A 106 -5.39 1.44 -9.74
CA LEU A 106 -5.24 0.05 -9.34
C LEU A 106 -6.47 -0.73 -9.78
N ARG A 107 -6.26 -1.80 -10.56
CA ARG A 107 -7.32 -2.71 -10.97
C ARG A 107 -6.76 -4.12 -11.04
N LEU A 108 -7.04 -4.91 -10.01
CA LEU A 108 -6.67 -6.32 -9.94
C LEU A 108 -7.80 -7.20 -10.52
N PRO A 109 -7.50 -8.43 -10.99
CA PRO A 109 -8.47 -9.26 -11.70
C PRO A 109 -9.76 -9.57 -10.94
N TRP A 110 -9.70 -9.56 -9.60
CA TRP A 110 -10.82 -9.85 -8.70
C TRP A 110 -11.56 -8.61 -8.20
N MET A 111 -11.12 -7.39 -8.54
CA MET A 111 -11.78 -6.17 -8.09
C MET A 111 -13.02 -5.87 -8.93
N GLU A 112 -14.15 -5.61 -8.25
CA GLU A 112 -15.37 -5.13 -8.90
C GLU A 112 -15.22 -3.72 -9.47
N LYS A 113 -14.56 -2.84 -8.71
CA LYS A 113 -14.32 -1.43 -9.05
C LYS A 113 -12.83 -1.12 -9.02
N ALA A 114 -12.35 -0.40 -10.02
CA ALA A 114 -10.98 0.12 -10.00
C ALA A 114 -10.82 1.17 -8.88
N ILE A 115 -9.59 1.34 -8.41
CA ILE A 115 -9.21 2.39 -7.45
C ILE A 115 -8.46 3.48 -8.21
N HIS A 116 -8.96 4.70 -8.19
CA HIS A 116 -8.26 5.88 -8.68
C HIS A 116 -7.50 6.52 -7.52
N VAL A 117 -6.24 6.86 -7.74
CA VAL A 117 -5.36 7.38 -6.68
C VAL A 117 -5.05 8.85 -6.94
N ALA A 118 -5.57 9.71 -6.08
CA ALA A 118 -5.23 11.13 -5.99
C ALA A 118 -4.09 11.30 -4.97
N TRP A 119 -2.85 11.28 -5.47
CA TRP A 119 -1.66 11.51 -4.63
C TRP A 119 -1.03 12.88 -4.90
N LEU A 120 -0.84 13.24 -6.17
CA LEU A 120 -0.29 14.55 -6.55
C LEU A 120 -1.38 15.57 -6.92
N ALA A 121 -2.62 15.12 -7.11
CA ALA A 121 -3.78 15.94 -7.44
C ALA A 121 -4.10 16.91 -6.30
#